data_AF-A0A2E7UV54-F1
#
_entry.id   AF-A0A2E7UV54-F1
#
_cell.length_a   1.000
_cell.length_b   1.000
_cell.length_c   1.000
_cell.angle_alpha   90.00
_cell.angle_beta   90.00
_cell.angle_gamma   90.00
#
_symmetry.space_group_name_H-M   'P 1'
#
loop_
_entity.id
_entity.type
_entity.pdbx_description
1 polymer ?
#
loop_
_entity_poly.entity_id
_entity_poly.type
_entity_poly.pdbx_seq_one_letter_code
_entity_poly.pdbx_strand_id
1 'polypeptide(L)'
;MTKSTETISGTNPHPHVLLAEEVRAFLVTVRGGAPFLSAADGRLLVDWLDQGIPVAVVLSAIERTARQRAGKRRRTRLTLRACKGEVKKLFTTRAAPPAAASTGARSPQPDTLCIFEREAERIEQLEVPAEAASACAELVHALRQIARHPDPALDASTRAAGAIRSFHEALWASTSGLQIKLQQEALLALAPLEAVVSAKIFADLVDEHVRQAIRKIVPGIEIGPLWAQLNPGAAA
;
A
#
# COMPACT_ATOMS: atom_id res chain seq x y z
N MET A 1 13.09 -54.79 3.45
CA MET A 1 12.25 -53.76 2.77
C MET A 1 11.83 -52.72 3.80
N THR A 2 12.67 -51.70 4.02
CA THR A 2 12.37 -50.58 4.91
C THR A 2 12.21 -49.35 4.02
N LYS A 3 10.97 -48.87 3.89
CA LYS A 3 10.66 -47.61 3.23
C LYS A 3 11.12 -46.49 4.16
N SER A 4 12.20 -45.82 3.79
CA SER A 4 12.59 -44.55 4.39
C SER A 4 11.55 -43.50 3.98
N THR A 5 10.80 -43.02 4.97
CA THR A 5 9.88 -41.91 4.84
C THR A 5 10.71 -40.63 4.71
N GLU A 6 10.93 -40.17 3.47
CA GLU A 6 11.46 -38.83 3.22
C GLU A 6 10.48 -37.81 3.81
N THR A 7 10.97 -37.17 4.87
CA THR A 7 10.34 -35.99 5.46
C THR A 7 10.41 -34.88 4.42
N ILE A 8 9.26 -34.54 3.83
CA ILE A 8 9.13 -33.39 2.92
C ILE A 8 9.52 -32.16 3.73
N SER A 9 10.72 -31.65 3.42
CA SER A 9 11.29 -30.44 3.99
C SER A 9 10.29 -29.30 3.81
N GLY A 10 9.92 -28.64 4.90
CA GLY A 10 9.05 -27.47 4.90
C GLY A 10 9.69 -26.37 4.05
N THR A 11 9.23 -26.22 2.82
CA THR A 11 9.60 -25.12 1.94
C THR A 11 9.10 -23.83 2.57
N ASN A 12 9.99 -23.09 3.23
CA ASN A 12 9.76 -21.68 3.48
C ASN A 12 9.42 -21.04 2.13
N PRO A 13 8.28 -20.34 2.01
CA PRO A 13 7.87 -19.74 0.75
C PRO A 13 8.97 -18.81 0.25
N HIS A 14 9.26 -18.87 -1.05
CA HIS A 14 10.25 -18.00 -1.68
C HIS A 14 9.93 -16.54 -1.33
N PRO A 15 10.92 -15.69 -0.98
CA PRO A 15 10.67 -14.31 -0.55
C PRO A 15 9.78 -13.53 -1.52
N HIS A 16 9.90 -13.77 -2.83
CA HIS A 16 9.04 -13.15 -3.84
C HIS A 16 7.55 -13.50 -3.71
N VAL A 17 7.21 -14.70 -3.23
CA VAL A 17 5.80 -15.11 -3.02
C VAL A 17 5.19 -14.26 -1.91
N LEU A 18 5.88 -14.11 -0.78
CA LEU A 18 5.39 -13.28 0.33
C LEU A 18 5.26 -11.80 -0.08
N LEU A 19 6.26 -11.28 -0.80
CA LEU A 19 6.24 -9.90 -1.31
C LEU A 19 5.11 -9.68 -2.34
N ALA A 20 4.87 -10.67 -3.20
CA ALA A 20 3.81 -10.59 -4.19
C ALA A 20 2.41 -10.65 -3.55
N GLU A 21 2.26 -11.47 -2.51
CA GLU A 21 1.03 -11.56 -1.73
C GLU A 21 0.72 -10.25 -0.99
N GLU A 22 1.73 -9.56 -0.45
CA GLU A 22 1.52 -8.25 0.18
C GLU A 22 1.03 -7.20 -0.84
N VAL A 23 1.63 -7.15 -2.04
CA VAL A 23 1.16 -6.26 -3.11
C VAL A 23 -0.26 -6.60 -3.56
N ARG A 24 -0.58 -7.90 -3.69
CA ARG A 24 -1.94 -8.35 -4.02
C ARG A 24 -2.93 -7.90 -2.97
N ALA A 25 -2.66 -8.20 -1.70
CA ALA A 25 -3.52 -7.85 -0.59
C ALA A 25 -3.76 -6.34 -0.54
N PHE A 26 -2.69 -5.55 -0.63
CA PHE A 26 -2.80 -4.09 -0.59
C PHE A 26 -3.61 -3.52 -1.77
N LEU A 27 -3.41 -4.04 -2.99
CA LEU A 27 -4.19 -3.60 -4.16
C LEU A 27 -5.68 -3.88 -3.96
N VAL A 28 -6.04 -5.01 -3.36
CA VAL A 28 -7.42 -5.36 -3.02
C VAL A 28 -7.98 -4.40 -1.97
N THR A 29 -7.22 -4.07 -0.92
CA THR A 29 -7.63 -3.08 0.08
C THR A 29 -7.89 -1.69 -0.51
N VAL A 30 -7.15 -1.31 -1.57
CA VAL A 30 -7.27 0.00 -2.24
C VAL A 30 -8.46 0.09 -3.18
N ARG A 31 -8.66 -0.94 -4.02
CA ARG A 31 -9.66 -0.91 -5.11
C ARG A 31 -10.94 -1.65 -4.78
N GLY A 32 -10.89 -2.58 -3.83
CA GLY A 32 -11.98 -3.50 -3.55
C GLY A 32 -12.11 -4.67 -4.53
N GLY A 33 -13.10 -5.53 -4.28
CA GLY A 33 -13.43 -6.67 -5.14
C GLY A 33 -12.31 -7.72 -5.33
N ALA A 34 -12.24 -8.28 -6.55
CA ALA A 34 -11.56 -9.54 -6.89
C ALA A 34 -10.21 -9.76 -6.17
N PRO A 35 -10.08 -10.83 -5.35
CA PRO A 35 -8.90 -11.06 -4.53
C PRO A 35 -7.67 -11.45 -5.35
N PHE A 36 -7.81 -11.71 -6.64
CA PHE A 36 -6.72 -12.19 -7.49
C PHE A 36 -6.16 -11.08 -8.40
N LEU A 37 -4.85 -11.13 -8.63
CA LEU A 37 -4.21 -10.37 -9.70
C LEU A 37 -4.58 -10.97 -11.05
N SER A 38 -4.68 -10.14 -12.09
CA SER A 38 -4.72 -10.65 -13.45
C SER A 38 -3.39 -11.32 -13.78
N ALA A 39 -3.36 -12.29 -14.71
CA ALA A 39 -2.10 -12.91 -15.13
C ALA A 39 -1.08 -11.88 -15.66
N ALA A 40 -1.56 -10.79 -16.26
CA ALA A 40 -0.71 -9.69 -16.72
C ALA A 40 -0.12 -8.87 -15.54
N ASP A 41 -0.92 -8.56 -14.53
CA ASP A 41 -0.44 -7.87 -13.32
C ASP A 41 0.52 -8.76 -12.52
N GLY A 42 0.25 -10.08 -12.44
CA GLY A 42 1.13 -11.04 -11.78
C GLY A 42 2.51 -11.10 -12.42
N ARG A 43 2.59 -11.21 -13.75
CA ARG A 43 3.87 -11.15 -14.47
C ARG A 43 4.61 -9.84 -14.25
N LEU A 44 3.91 -8.71 -14.35
CA LEU A 44 4.50 -7.39 -14.13
C LEU A 44 5.09 -7.24 -12.71
N LEU A 45 4.42 -7.80 -11.71
CA LEU A 45 4.89 -7.79 -10.33
C LEU A 45 6.15 -8.63 -10.17
N VAL A 46 6.19 -9.83 -10.74
CA VAL A 46 7.41 -10.66 -10.76
C VAL A 46 8.55 -9.92 -11.43
N ASP A 47 8.31 -9.32 -12.61
CA ASP A 47 9.33 -8.53 -13.32
C ASP A 47 9.88 -7.38 -12.45
N TRP A 48 9.03 -6.71 -11.65
CA TRP A 48 9.45 -5.65 -10.74
C TRP A 48 10.27 -6.17 -9.56
N LEU A 49 9.88 -7.30 -8.97
CA LEU A 49 10.62 -7.95 -7.90
C LEU A 49 12.00 -8.41 -8.39
N ASP A 50 12.08 -8.99 -9.58
CA ASP A 50 13.33 -9.42 -10.21
C ASP A 50 14.26 -8.23 -10.55
N GLN A 51 13.68 -7.05 -10.84
CA GLN A 51 14.42 -5.79 -11.01
C GLN A 51 14.86 -5.15 -9.68
N GLY A 52 14.55 -5.77 -8.53
CA GLY A 52 14.87 -5.26 -7.21
C GLY A 52 14.06 -4.02 -6.82
N ILE A 53 12.87 -3.81 -7.40
CA ILE A 53 11.97 -2.72 -7.01
C ILE A 53 11.38 -3.05 -5.63
N PRO A 54 11.59 -2.19 -4.62
CA PRO A 54 11.05 -2.45 -3.28
C PRO A 54 9.52 -2.48 -3.28
N VAL A 55 8.92 -3.41 -2.53
CA VAL A 55 7.45 -3.50 -2.38
C VAL A 55 6.85 -2.17 -1.93
N ALA A 56 7.48 -1.48 -0.97
CA ALA A 56 7.02 -0.17 -0.51
C ALA A 56 6.91 0.86 -1.65
N VAL A 57 7.78 0.81 -2.68
CA VAL A 57 7.67 1.66 -3.87
C VAL A 57 6.44 1.31 -4.69
N VAL A 58 6.17 0.00 -4.87
CA VAL A 58 4.97 -0.48 -5.58
C VAL A 58 3.70 -0.06 -4.86
N LEU A 59 3.64 -0.23 -3.55
CA LEU A 59 2.49 0.17 -2.72
C LEU A 59 2.28 1.68 -2.76
N SER A 60 3.34 2.47 -2.61
CA SER A 60 3.29 3.94 -2.76
C SER A 60 2.75 4.36 -4.14
N ALA A 61 3.14 3.65 -5.20
CA ALA A 61 2.64 3.91 -6.54
C ALA A 61 1.15 3.57 -6.69
N ILE A 62 0.68 2.51 -6.04
CA ILE A 62 -0.75 2.16 -5.98
C ILE A 62 -1.54 3.28 -5.29
N GLU A 63 -1.10 3.76 -4.13
CA GLU A 63 -1.76 4.86 -3.40
C GLU A 63 -1.85 6.14 -4.23
N ARG A 64 -0.73 6.56 -4.83
CA ARG A 64 -0.67 7.75 -5.70
C ARG A 64 -1.61 7.62 -6.90
N THR A 65 -1.58 6.45 -7.55
CA THR A 65 -2.43 6.20 -8.73
C THR A 65 -3.91 6.18 -8.34
N ALA A 66 -4.26 5.59 -7.21
CA ALA A 66 -5.63 5.59 -6.69
C ALA A 66 -6.11 7.02 -6.40
N ARG A 67 -5.30 7.85 -5.74
CA ARG A 67 -5.62 9.26 -5.48
C ARG A 67 -5.81 10.06 -6.77
N GLN A 68 -4.93 9.86 -7.76
CA GLN A 68 -5.04 10.51 -9.08
C GLN A 68 -6.30 10.10 -9.85
N ARG A 69 -6.87 8.92 -9.54
CA ARG A 69 -8.09 8.39 -10.15
C ARG A 69 -9.35 8.80 -9.39
N ALA A 70 -9.23 9.11 -8.10
CA ALA A 70 -10.36 9.56 -7.28
C ALA A 70 -11.08 10.75 -7.93
N GLY A 71 -12.41 10.67 -8.00
CA GLY A 71 -13.26 11.69 -8.64
C GLY A 71 -13.22 11.73 -10.17
N LYS A 72 -12.41 10.89 -10.84
CA LYS A 72 -12.38 10.79 -12.30
C LYS A 72 -13.24 9.64 -12.79
N ARG A 73 -13.99 9.87 -13.87
CA ARG A 73 -14.80 8.85 -14.55
C ARG A 73 -13.93 7.90 -15.39
N ARG A 74 -13.19 7.02 -14.72
CA ARG A 74 -12.38 5.99 -15.39
C ARG A 74 -13.27 4.80 -15.76
N ARG A 75 -13.14 4.31 -16.99
CA ARG A 75 -13.88 3.14 -17.50
C ARG A 75 -13.27 1.79 -17.10
N THR A 76 -12.12 1.82 -16.42
CA THR A 76 -11.37 0.63 -16.02
C THR A 76 -11.01 0.74 -14.57
N ARG A 77 -10.96 -0.38 -13.85
CA ARG A 77 -10.47 -0.48 -12.47
C ARG A 77 -8.97 -0.17 -12.35
N LEU A 78 -8.50 0.06 -11.13
CA LEU A 78 -7.07 0.15 -10.82
C LEU A 78 -6.34 -1.20 -11.07
N THR A 79 -5.21 -1.13 -11.78
CA THR A 79 -4.34 -2.26 -12.14
C THR A 79 -2.89 -1.91 -11.86
N LEU A 80 -2.01 -2.90 -11.68
CA LEU A 80 -0.57 -2.63 -11.50
C LEU A 80 0.02 -1.97 -12.74
N ARG A 81 -0.48 -2.33 -13.94
CA ARG A 81 -0.09 -1.65 -15.18
C ARG A 81 -0.33 -0.14 -15.15
N ALA A 82 -1.43 0.32 -14.55
CA ALA A 82 -1.71 1.75 -14.40
C ALA A 82 -0.72 2.44 -13.46
N CYS A 83 -0.14 1.70 -12.50
CA CYS A 83 0.84 2.22 -11.55
C CYS A 83 2.26 2.32 -12.13
N LYS A 84 2.55 1.73 -13.29
CA LYS A 84 3.91 1.65 -13.88
C LYS A 84 4.60 3.01 -13.99
N GLY A 85 3.86 4.06 -14.35
CA GLY A 85 4.41 5.42 -14.42
C GLY A 85 4.87 5.95 -13.07
N GLU A 86 4.09 5.73 -12.01
CA GLU A 86 4.43 6.15 -10.64
C GLU A 86 5.56 5.29 -10.05
N VAL A 87 5.57 3.98 -10.30
CA VAL A 87 6.68 3.10 -9.92
C VAL A 87 7.98 3.59 -10.55
N LYS A 88 7.96 3.90 -11.86
CA LYS A 88 9.15 4.45 -12.53
C LYS A 88 9.62 5.72 -11.86
N LYS A 89 8.75 6.72 -11.63
CA LYS A 89 9.13 7.98 -10.97
C LYS A 89 9.79 7.73 -9.62
N LEU A 90 9.13 6.97 -8.74
CA LEU A 90 9.60 6.67 -7.40
C LEU A 90 10.91 5.86 -7.38
N PHE A 91 11.10 4.96 -8.35
CA PHE A 91 12.30 4.15 -8.44
C PHE A 91 13.48 4.88 -9.11
N THR A 92 13.24 5.67 -10.17
CA THR A 92 14.31 6.41 -10.87
C THR A 92 14.85 7.58 -10.07
N THR A 93 14.03 8.20 -9.21
CA THR A 93 14.51 9.22 -8.26
C THR A 93 15.64 8.68 -7.35
N ARG A 94 15.68 7.36 -7.10
CA ARG A 94 16.77 6.69 -6.36
C ARG A 94 18.07 6.54 -7.15
N ALA A 95 18.01 6.51 -8.48
CA ALA A 95 19.13 6.09 -9.33
C ALA A 95 20.00 7.26 -9.83
N ALA A 96 19.65 8.52 -9.53
CA ALA A 96 20.50 9.65 -9.84
C ALA A 96 21.66 9.72 -8.82
N PRO A 97 22.93 9.58 -9.24
CA PRO A 97 24.05 9.85 -8.35
C PRO A 97 24.01 11.33 -7.97
N PRO A 98 24.21 11.70 -6.69
CA PRO A 98 24.44 13.10 -6.36
C PRO A 98 25.68 13.56 -7.11
N ALA A 99 25.56 14.67 -7.85
CA ALA A 99 26.70 15.34 -8.46
C ALA A 99 27.77 15.56 -7.37
N ALA A 100 29.01 15.17 -7.68
CA ALA A 100 30.11 15.06 -6.74
C ALA A 100 30.24 16.27 -5.80
N ALA A 101 29.83 16.10 -4.55
CA ALA A 101 30.30 16.89 -3.42
C ALA A 101 31.26 16.00 -2.63
N SER A 102 32.52 16.42 -2.61
CA SER A 102 33.61 15.77 -1.92
C SER A 102 33.40 15.72 -0.41
N THR A 103 34.18 14.84 0.24
CA THR A 103 34.52 14.81 1.67
C THR A 103 33.48 14.22 2.64
N GLY A 104 33.62 12.92 2.91
CA GLY A 104 33.92 12.44 4.26
C GLY A 104 32.85 12.49 5.37
N ALA A 105 31.60 12.78 5.08
CA ALA A 105 30.51 12.63 6.05
C ALA A 105 29.67 11.39 5.69
N ARG A 106 29.72 10.32 6.51
CA ARG A 106 28.61 9.36 6.54
C ARG A 106 27.35 10.18 6.84
N SER A 107 26.46 10.34 5.87
CA SER A 107 25.14 10.87 6.14
C SER A 107 24.56 10.09 7.32
N PRO A 108 24.01 10.75 8.35
CA PRO A 108 23.37 10.05 9.44
C PRO A 108 22.31 9.14 8.82
N GLN A 109 22.44 7.83 9.02
CA GLN A 109 21.35 6.94 8.67
C GLN A 109 20.13 7.43 9.46
N PRO A 110 18.98 7.62 8.80
CA PRO A 110 17.77 8.01 9.51
C PRO A 110 17.54 6.99 10.63
N ASP A 111 17.34 7.49 11.85
CA ASP A 111 17.00 6.62 12.96
C ASP A 111 15.59 6.07 12.73
N THR A 112 15.53 4.84 12.22
CA THR A 112 14.31 4.09 11.94
C THR A 112 13.35 4.14 13.14
N LEU A 113 13.88 4.11 14.37
CA LEU A 113 13.09 4.16 15.60
C LEU A 113 12.39 5.52 15.73
N CYS A 114 13.14 6.61 15.53
CA CYS A 114 12.59 7.97 15.57
C CYS A 114 11.53 8.24 14.50
N ILE A 115 11.67 7.63 13.31
CA ILE A 115 10.67 7.82 12.22
C ILE A 115 9.33 7.22 12.62
N PHE A 116 9.32 5.98 13.12
CA PHE A 116 8.08 5.30 13.47
C PHE A 116 7.44 5.85 14.74
N GLU A 117 8.23 6.24 15.75
CA GLU A 117 7.68 6.88 16.95
C GLU A 117 7.03 8.24 16.60
N ARG A 118 7.71 9.06 15.80
CA ARG A 118 7.15 10.35 15.34
C ARG A 118 5.86 10.16 14.53
N GLU A 119 5.82 9.15 13.67
CA GLU A 119 4.61 8.86 12.90
C GLU A 119 3.47 8.38 13.80
N ALA A 120 3.76 7.56 14.81
CA ALA A 120 2.80 7.13 15.81
C ALA A 120 2.22 8.34 16.60
N GLU A 121 3.08 9.22 17.10
CA GLU A 121 2.69 10.46 17.78
C GLU A 121 1.81 11.35 16.88
N ARG A 122 2.19 11.51 15.60
CA ARG A 122 1.43 12.29 14.62
C ARG A 122 0.01 11.72 14.44
N ILE A 123 -0.12 10.39 14.37
CA ILE A 123 -1.43 9.73 14.20
C ILE A 123 -2.29 9.89 15.45
N GLU A 124 -1.72 9.81 16.65
CA GLU A 124 -2.45 10.05 17.91
C GLU A 124 -3.01 11.47 18.02
N GLN A 125 -2.36 12.44 17.38
CA GLN A 125 -2.79 13.84 17.33
C GLN A 125 -3.85 14.13 16.26
N LEU A 126 -4.17 13.15 15.39
CA LEU A 126 -5.21 13.35 14.39
C LEU A 126 -6.59 13.37 15.05
N GLU A 127 -7.38 14.37 14.69
CA GLU A 127 -8.81 14.34 14.95
C GLU A 127 -9.44 13.29 14.03
N VAL A 128 -9.83 12.16 14.61
CA VAL A 128 -10.42 11.04 13.88
C VAL A 128 -11.86 10.79 14.36
N PRO A 129 -12.79 10.45 13.45
CA PRO A 129 -14.12 10.03 13.85
C PRO A 129 -14.09 8.80 14.75
N ALA A 130 -15.14 8.62 15.56
CA ALA A 130 -15.23 7.51 16.52
C ALA A 130 -15.10 6.13 15.83
N GLU A 131 -15.63 6.01 14.61
CA GLU A 131 -15.56 4.81 13.79
C GLU A 131 -14.11 4.44 13.41
N ALA A 132 -13.20 5.41 13.35
CA ALA A 132 -11.80 5.20 12.99
C ALA A 132 -10.86 5.05 14.20
N ALA A 133 -11.33 5.37 15.41
CA ALA A 133 -10.49 5.45 16.61
C ALA A 133 -9.76 4.13 16.92
N SER A 134 -10.47 3.00 16.90
CA SER A 134 -9.85 1.68 17.16
C SER A 134 -8.78 1.33 16.14
N ALA A 135 -9.06 1.55 14.84
CA ALA A 135 -8.11 1.28 13.77
C ALA A 135 -6.83 2.14 13.93
N CYS A 136 -6.99 3.43 14.30
CA CYS A 136 -5.85 4.31 14.56
C CYS A 136 -5.02 3.83 15.75
N ALA A 137 -5.67 3.44 16.85
CA ALA A 137 -4.98 2.93 18.04
C ALA A 137 -4.17 1.65 17.73
N GLU A 138 -4.73 0.73 16.94
CA GLU A 138 -4.04 -0.48 16.49
C GLU A 138 -2.84 -0.16 15.59
N LEU A 139 -2.99 0.80 14.66
CA LEU A 139 -1.89 1.25 13.81
C LEU A 139 -0.76 1.88 14.63
N VAL A 140 -1.09 2.78 15.55
CA VAL A 140 -0.13 3.41 16.48
C VAL A 140 0.62 2.34 17.28
N HIS A 141 -0.10 1.35 17.82
CA HIS A 141 0.51 0.23 18.52
C HIS A 141 1.49 -0.52 17.61
N ALA A 142 1.08 -0.87 16.38
CA ALA A 142 1.92 -1.59 15.43
C ALA A 142 3.19 -0.78 15.05
N LEU A 143 3.07 0.53 14.80
CA LEU A 143 4.21 1.39 14.49
C LEU A 143 5.19 1.46 15.67
N ARG A 144 4.70 1.57 16.91
CA ARG A 144 5.54 1.53 18.11
C ARG A 144 6.23 0.19 18.31
N GLN A 145 5.59 -0.93 17.94
CA GLN A 145 6.26 -2.23 17.96
C GLN A 145 7.39 -2.28 16.94
N ILE A 146 7.18 -1.76 15.73
CA ILE A 146 8.25 -1.65 14.72
C ILE A 146 9.38 -0.75 15.25
N ALA A 147 9.07 0.36 15.93
CA ALA A 147 10.03 1.26 16.54
C ALA A 147 10.85 0.64 17.70
N ARG A 148 10.43 -0.51 18.25
CA ARG A 148 11.19 -1.23 19.30
C ARG A 148 12.14 -2.28 18.73
N HIS A 149 12.01 -2.59 17.44
CA HIS A 149 12.81 -3.61 16.77
C HIS A 149 13.69 -2.98 15.69
N PRO A 150 15.01 -2.85 15.92
CA PRO A 150 15.94 -2.28 14.95
C PRO A 150 16.19 -3.26 13.80
N ASP A 151 15.18 -3.40 12.95
CA ASP A 151 15.25 -4.17 11.71
C ASP A 151 15.89 -3.32 10.60
N PRO A 152 16.46 -3.96 9.56
CA PRO A 152 16.80 -3.28 8.32
C PRO A 152 15.61 -2.47 7.77
N ALA A 153 15.89 -1.30 7.17
CA ALA A 153 14.86 -0.38 6.68
C ALA A 153 13.85 -1.04 5.72
N LEU A 154 14.27 -2.03 4.94
CA LEU A 154 13.41 -2.78 4.02
C LEU A 154 12.37 -3.64 4.75
N ASP A 155 12.79 -4.34 5.82
CA ASP A 155 11.92 -5.19 6.62
C ASP A 155 10.95 -4.34 7.43
N ALA A 156 11.46 -3.25 8.03
CA ALA A 156 10.63 -2.29 8.74
C ALA A 156 9.58 -1.63 7.82
N SER A 157 9.95 -1.28 6.58
CA SER A 157 9.02 -0.77 5.58
C SER A 157 7.94 -1.80 5.20
N THR A 158 8.31 -3.08 5.12
CA THR A 158 7.37 -4.17 4.81
C THR A 158 6.37 -4.36 5.94
N ARG A 159 6.82 -4.34 7.21
CA ARG A 159 5.91 -4.39 8.37
C ARG A 159 5.00 -3.17 8.44
N ALA A 160 5.54 -1.98 8.19
CA ALA A 160 4.75 -0.75 8.16
C ALA A 160 3.67 -0.78 7.07
N ALA A 161 4.01 -1.29 5.88
CA ALA A 161 3.03 -1.51 4.81
C ALA A 161 1.89 -2.44 5.23
N GLY A 162 2.22 -3.57 5.87
CA GLY A 162 1.23 -4.49 6.41
C GLY A 162 0.35 -3.84 7.48
N ALA A 163 0.93 -3.06 8.40
CA ALA A 163 0.17 -2.33 9.42
C ALA A 163 -0.79 -1.29 8.81
N ILE A 164 -0.34 -0.53 7.82
CA ILE A 164 -1.18 0.44 7.10
C ILE A 164 -2.30 -0.26 6.32
N ARG A 165 -2.02 -1.42 5.72
CA ARG A 165 -3.05 -2.23 5.06
C ARG A 165 -4.12 -2.68 6.05
N SER A 166 -3.72 -3.27 7.17
CA SER A 166 -4.61 -3.70 8.24
C SER A 166 -5.45 -2.54 8.79
N PHE A 167 -4.84 -1.35 8.94
CA PHE A 167 -5.57 -0.13 9.27
C PHE A 167 -6.70 0.17 8.27
N HIS A 168 -6.41 0.16 6.97
CA HIS A 168 -7.42 0.44 5.93
C HIS A 168 -8.52 -0.64 5.88
N GLU A 169 -8.20 -1.89 6.19
CA GLU A 169 -9.17 -2.99 6.31
C GLU A 169 -10.07 -2.83 7.55
N ALA A 170 -9.49 -2.48 8.70
CA ALA A 170 -10.22 -2.22 9.93
C ALA A 170 -11.13 -1.00 9.79
N LEU A 171 -10.62 0.09 9.20
CA LEU A 171 -11.39 1.29 8.89
C LEU A 171 -12.55 1.00 7.94
N TRP A 172 -12.33 0.14 6.95
CA TRP A 172 -13.43 -0.34 6.10
C TRP A 172 -14.47 -1.07 6.94
N ALA A 173 -14.08 -2.07 7.75
CA ALA A 173 -15.01 -2.85 8.55
C ALA A 173 -15.83 -1.99 9.54
N SER A 174 -15.23 -0.96 10.14
CA SER A 174 -15.87 -0.11 11.14
C SER A 174 -16.80 0.96 10.55
N THR A 175 -16.76 1.20 9.23
CA THR A 175 -17.53 2.25 8.56
C THR A 175 -18.73 1.70 7.76
N SER A 176 -19.24 0.52 8.11
CA SER A 176 -20.35 -0.14 7.41
C SER A 176 -21.60 0.73 7.23
N GLY A 177 -21.97 1.53 8.23
CA GLY A 177 -23.09 2.47 8.13
C GLY A 177 -22.85 3.58 7.10
N LEU A 178 -21.61 4.10 7.03
CA LEU A 178 -21.22 5.13 6.06
C LEU A 178 -21.11 4.57 4.64
N GLN A 179 -20.70 3.31 4.48
CA GLN A 179 -20.58 2.64 3.18
C GLN A 179 -21.89 2.70 2.38
N ILE A 180 -23.04 2.50 3.02
CA ILE A 180 -24.35 2.51 2.34
C ILE A 180 -24.60 3.88 1.68
N LYS A 181 -24.36 4.96 2.41
CA LYS A 181 -24.52 6.33 1.90
C LYS A 181 -23.53 6.61 0.77
N LEU A 182 -22.25 6.29 0.98
CA LEU A 182 -21.20 6.48 -0.02
C LEU A 182 -21.44 5.66 -1.29
N GLN A 183 -22.05 4.48 -1.18
CA GLN A 183 -22.40 3.65 -2.32
C GLN A 183 -23.47 4.32 -3.18
N GLN A 184 -24.49 4.94 -2.57
CA GLN A 184 -25.50 5.70 -3.31
C GLN A 184 -24.88 6.91 -4.02
N GLU A 185 -23.99 7.65 -3.34
CA GLU A 185 -23.25 8.77 -3.93
C GLU A 185 -22.38 8.32 -5.11
N ALA A 186 -21.69 7.17 -4.97
CA ALA A 186 -20.87 6.59 -6.02
C ALA A 186 -21.71 6.15 -7.24
N LEU A 187 -22.87 5.52 -7.03
CA LEU A 187 -23.79 5.13 -8.10
C LEU A 187 -24.25 6.35 -8.91
N LEU A 188 -24.63 7.44 -8.24
CA LEU A 188 -25.02 8.69 -8.90
C LEU A 188 -23.85 9.31 -9.68
N ALA A 189 -22.66 9.36 -9.08
CA ALA A 189 -21.48 9.95 -9.70
C ALA A 189 -21.00 9.18 -10.95
N LEU A 190 -21.19 7.85 -10.94
CA LEU A 190 -20.72 6.94 -11.98
C LEU A 190 -21.81 6.54 -12.99
N ALA A 191 -23.09 6.88 -12.76
CA ALA A 191 -24.23 6.52 -13.63
C ALA A 191 -23.97 6.66 -15.14
N PRO A 192 -23.28 7.70 -15.67
CA PRO A 192 -22.96 7.79 -17.09
C PRO A 192 -22.09 6.66 -17.66
N LEU A 193 -21.42 5.88 -16.80
CA LEU A 193 -20.59 4.75 -17.19
C LEU A 193 -21.35 3.43 -17.23
N GLU A 194 -22.53 3.33 -16.60
CA GLU A 194 -23.29 2.09 -16.46
C GLU A 194 -23.63 1.46 -17.81
N ALA A 195 -24.01 2.27 -18.79
CA ALA A 195 -24.30 1.82 -20.16
C ALA A 195 -23.05 1.53 -21.01
N VAL A 196 -21.85 1.89 -20.53
CA VAL A 196 -20.59 1.86 -21.30
C VAL A 196 -19.68 0.72 -20.88
N VAL A 197 -19.80 0.25 -19.64
CA VAL A 197 -18.97 -0.83 -19.08
C VAL A 197 -19.84 -2.03 -18.69
N SER A 198 -19.24 -3.20 -18.51
CA SER A 198 -20.00 -4.36 -18.01
C SER A 198 -20.44 -4.15 -16.57
N ALA A 199 -21.56 -4.78 -16.17
CA ALA A 199 -22.09 -4.69 -14.80
C ALA A 199 -21.03 -5.02 -13.73
N LYS A 200 -20.15 -6.01 -14.00
CA LYS A 200 -19.02 -6.33 -13.12
C LYS A 200 -18.02 -5.18 -12.99
N ILE A 201 -17.61 -4.58 -14.11
CA ILE A 201 -16.68 -3.43 -14.07
C ILE A 201 -17.34 -2.25 -13.37
N PHE A 202 -18.63 -2.03 -13.60
CA PHE A 202 -19.37 -0.97 -12.92
C PHE A 202 -19.37 -1.17 -11.40
N ALA A 203 -19.68 -2.37 -10.92
CA ALA A 203 -19.62 -2.72 -9.50
C ALA A 203 -18.21 -2.53 -8.90
N ASP A 204 -17.16 -2.99 -9.60
CA ASP A 204 -15.76 -2.79 -9.20
C ASP A 204 -15.42 -1.29 -9.07
N LEU A 205 -15.93 -0.44 -9.99
CA LEU A 205 -15.69 1.01 -9.95
C LEU A 205 -16.43 1.70 -8.80
N VAL A 206 -17.63 1.23 -8.46
CA VAL A 206 -18.38 1.71 -7.29
C VAL A 206 -17.63 1.37 -6.00
N ASP A 207 -17.17 0.13 -5.84
CA ASP A 207 -16.37 -0.30 -4.66
C ASP A 207 -15.05 0.51 -4.57
N GLU A 208 -14.34 0.69 -5.69
CA GLU A 208 -13.14 1.56 -5.75
C GLU A 208 -13.49 2.98 -5.27
N HIS A 209 -14.62 3.54 -5.70
CA HIS A 209 -15.03 4.89 -5.30
C HIS A 209 -15.34 5.00 -3.80
N VAL A 210 -16.10 4.04 -3.24
CA VAL A 210 -16.45 4.01 -1.82
C VAL A 210 -15.20 3.85 -0.96
N ARG A 211 -14.27 2.96 -1.33
CA ARG A 211 -12.99 2.80 -0.63
C ARG A 211 -12.15 4.05 -0.63
N GLN A 212 -12.08 4.76 -1.76
CA GLN A 212 -11.38 6.04 -1.82
C GLN A 212 -12.05 7.11 -0.96
N ALA A 213 -13.38 7.11 -0.84
CA ALA A 213 -14.09 8.03 0.04
C ALA A 213 -13.81 7.71 1.53
N ILE A 214 -13.82 6.44 1.93
CA ILE A 214 -13.51 6.02 3.30
C ILE A 214 -12.07 6.35 3.68
N ARG A 215 -11.11 6.14 2.77
CA ARG A 215 -9.70 6.51 2.99
C ARG A 215 -9.49 8.01 3.24
N LYS A 216 -10.41 8.87 2.80
CA LYS A 216 -10.33 10.32 3.05
C LYS A 216 -10.81 10.72 4.44
N ILE A 217 -11.46 9.82 5.18
CA ILE A 217 -11.93 10.08 6.54
C ILE A 217 -10.74 10.33 7.47
N VAL A 218 -9.65 9.58 7.29
CA VAL A 218 -8.40 9.75 8.02
C VAL A 218 -7.27 10.01 7.02
N PRO A 219 -7.07 11.27 6.59
CA PRO A 219 -6.07 11.58 5.59
C PRO A 219 -4.65 11.41 6.12
N GLY A 220 -3.72 11.06 5.22
CA GLY A 220 -2.29 11.05 5.53
C GLY A 220 -1.78 9.77 6.21
N ILE A 221 -2.54 8.68 6.22
CA ILE A 221 -2.05 7.34 6.60
C ILE A 221 -1.69 6.56 5.32
N GLU A 222 -0.42 6.63 4.95
CA GLU A 222 0.10 6.17 3.65
C GLU A 222 1.54 5.65 3.78
N ILE A 223 1.93 4.65 2.98
CA ILE A 223 3.29 4.08 3.05
C ILE A 223 4.33 4.98 2.38
N GLY A 224 3.93 5.79 1.40
CA GLY A 224 4.83 6.66 0.65
C GLY A 224 5.69 7.62 1.50
N PRO A 225 5.10 8.43 2.39
CA PRO A 225 5.85 9.32 3.27
C PRO A 225 6.83 8.59 4.21
N LEU A 226 6.45 7.42 4.74
CA LEU A 226 7.32 6.61 5.58
C LEU A 226 8.49 6.03 4.78
N TRP A 227 8.22 5.50 3.59
CA TRP A 227 9.26 5.01 2.69
C TRP A 227 10.28 6.09 2.35
N ALA A 228 9.82 7.30 2.04
CA ALA A 228 10.66 8.45 1.74
C ALA A 228 11.57 8.84 2.92
N GLN A 229 11.06 8.81 4.14
CA GLN A 229 11.85 9.12 5.35
C GLN A 229 12.89 8.04 5.67
N LEU A 230 12.53 6.76 5.49
CA LEU A 230 13.43 5.63 5.69
C LEU A 230 14.50 5.54 4.59
N ASN A 231 14.20 6.09 3.41
CA ASN A 231 15.08 6.07 2.25
C ASN A 231 15.16 7.48 1.64
N PRO A 232 15.84 8.44 2.30
CA PRO A 232 15.85 9.84 1.87
C PRO A 232 16.47 10.05 0.48
N GLY A 233 17.28 9.10 -0.01
CA GLY A 233 17.75 9.09 -1.40
C GLY A 233 16.70 8.67 -2.44
N ALA A 234 15.49 8.27 -2.03
CA ALA A 234 14.37 7.90 -2.89
C ALA A 234 13.31 9.03 -3.02
N ALA A 235 13.47 10.14 -2.30
CA ALA A 235 12.59 11.29 -2.33
C ALA A 235 13.39 12.58 -2.50
N ALA A 236 13.82 12.85 -3.74
CA ALA A 236 14.19 14.16 -4.24
C ALA A 236 13.90 14.26 -5.74
#